data_AF-A0A538JSN1-F1
#
_entry.id   AF-A0A538JSN1-F1
#
_cell.length_a   1.000
_cell.length_b   1.000
_cell.length_c   1.000
_cell.angle_alpha   90.00
_cell.angle_beta   90.00
_cell.angle_gamma   90.00
#
_symmetry.space_group_name_H-M   'P 1'
#
loop_
_entity.id
_entity.type
_entity.pdbx_description
1 polymer ?
#
loop_
_entity_poly.entity_id
_entity_poly.type
_entity_poly.pdbx_seq_one_letter_code
_entity_poly.pdbx_strand_id
1 'polypeptide(L)'
;MIVKGLVKIVAAIAIAGFALIELGSPLWTKAQLDSTAHNAASDAAYAFGRTNDREQAYQAALDDTNGDGAKLDEFFVDDAGVVHVTVSKRAKSYLLHNFKKTRGWYEVHLRATAQPASR
;
A
#
# COMPACT_ATOMS: atom_id res chain seq x y z
N MET A 1 -23.66 19.71 37.90
CA MET A 1 -22.81 20.42 36.91
C MET A 1 -21.54 19.65 36.54
N ILE A 2 -20.84 19.04 37.50
CA ILE A 2 -19.56 18.30 37.28
C ILE A 2 -19.71 17.12 36.32
N VAL A 3 -20.76 16.30 36.46
CA VAL A 3 -21.03 15.14 35.58
C VAL A 3 -21.18 15.56 34.11
N LYS A 4 -21.86 16.68 33.82
CA LYS A 4 -22.03 17.19 32.46
C LYS A 4 -20.72 17.73 31.86
N GLY A 5 -19.82 18.25 32.69
CA GLY A 5 -18.48 18.68 32.27
C GLY A 5 -17.57 17.49 31.97
N LEU A 6 -17.56 16.49 32.85
CA LEU A 6 -16.77 15.26 32.69
C LEU A 6 -17.19 14.49 31.43
N VAL A 7 -18.50 14.33 31.20
CA VAL A 7 -19.03 13.66 30.00
C VAL A 7 -18.56 14.35 28.72
N LYS A 8 -18.52 15.70 28.68
CA LYS A 8 -18.00 16.44 27.51
C LYS A 8 -16.52 16.17 27.26
N ILE A 9 -15.71 16.13 28.33
CA ILE A 9 -14.27 15.86 28.21
C ILE A 9 -14.04 14.43 27.71
N VAL A 10 -14.72 13.44 28.30
CA VAL A 10 -14.62 12.04 27.87
C VAL A 10 -15.06 11.88 26.42
N ALA A 11 -16.18 12.50 26.02
CA ALA A 11 -16.64 12.48 24.64
C ALA A 11 -15.64 13.13 23.67
N ALA A 12 -15.02 14.25 24.04
CA ALA A 12 -14.02 14.91 23.22
C ALA A 12 -12.76 14.04 23.02
N ILE A 13 -12.28 13.39 24.09
CA ILE A 13 -11.14 12.46 24.01
C ILE A 13 -11.48 11.26 23.12
N ALA A 14 -12.68 10.69 23.26
CA ALA A 14 -13.13 9.57 22.44
C ALA A 14 -13.15 9.94 20.94
N ILE A 15 -13.70 11.11 20.60
CA ILE A 15 -13.73 11.60 19.21
C ILE A 15 -12.31 11.84 18.69
N ALA A 16 -11.44 12.48 19.49
CA ALA A 16 -10.06 12.75 19.10
C ALA A 16 -9.25 11.45 18.87
N GLY A 17 -9.35 10.50 19.79
CA GLY A 17 -8.70 9.19 19.65
C GLY A 17 -9.20 8.44 18.42
N PHE A 18 -10.51 8.49 18.16
CA PHE A 18 -11.08 7.87 16.98
C PHE A 18 -10.61 8.53 15.67
N ALA A 19 -10.52 9.85 15.63
CA ALA A 19 -10.00 10.60 14.48
C ALA A 19 -8.54 10.24 14.18
N LEU A 20 -7.70 10.08 15.20
CA LEU A 20 -6.30 9.68 15.03
C LEU A 20 -6.18 8.27 14.41
N ILE A 21 -7.01 7.32 14.82
CA ILE A 21 -7.01 5.96 14.28
C ILE A 21 -7.51 5.95 12.82
N GLU A 22 -8.63 6.61 12.53
CA GLU A 22 -9.22 6.65 11.18
C GLU A 22 -8.34 7.37 10.16
N LEU A 23 -7.66 8.44 10.57
CA LEU A 23 -6.81 9.23 9.67
C LEU A 23 -5.37 8.70 9.59
N GLY A 24 -4.94 7.91 10.59
CA GLY A 24 -3.61 7.30 10.62
C GLY A 24 -3.50 6.05 9.75
N SER A 25 -4.60 5.33 9.52
CA SER A 25 -4.56 4.06 8.80
C SER A 25 -4.08 4.17 7.34
N PRO A 26 -4.41 5.22 6.55
CA PRO A 26 -3.85 5.34 5.20
C PRO A 26 -2.34 5.58 5.21
N LEU A 27 -1.82 6.34 6.19
CA LEU A 27 -0.38 6.58 6.32
C LEU A 27 0.36 5.28 6.64
N TRP A 28 -0.18 4.48 7.56
CA TRP A 28 0.37 3.17 7.89
C TRP A 28 0.32 2.21 6.69
N THR A 29 -0.82 2.13 6.00
CA THR A 29 -0.97 1.32 4.79
C THR A 29 -0.02 1.77 3.69
N LYS A 30 0.22 3.08 3.54
CA LYS A 30 1.20 3.60 2.59
C LYS A 30 2.61 3.14 2.91
N ALA A 31 3.03 3.18 4.18
CA ALA A 31 4.35 2.69 4.59
C ALA A 31 4.52 1.18 4.30
N GLN A 32 3.50 0.36 4.58
CA GLN A 32 3.52 -1.06 4.23
C GLN A 32 3.62 -1.27 2.72
N LEU A 33 2.76 -0.59 1.97
CA LEU A 33 2.68 -0.74 0.52
C LEU A 33 3.96 -0.27 -0.18
N ASP A 34 4.68 0.69 0.41
CA ASP A 34 5.96 1.18 -0.12
C ASP A 34 7.03 0.09 -0.09
N SER A 35 7.11 -0.65 1.01
CA SER A 35 8.00 -1.82 1.10
C SER A 35 7.58 -2.92 0.13
N THR A 36 6.29 -3.25 0.07
CA THR A 36 5.77 -4.26 -0.87
C THR A 36 6.07 -3.89 -2.33
N ALA A 37 5.89 -2.61 -2.72
CA ALA A 37 6.17 -2.14 -4.06
C ALA A 37 7.65 -2.30 -4.43
N HIS A 38 8.56 -1.88 -3.55
CA HIS A 38 9.99 -1.96 -3.80
C HIS A 38 10.50 -3.40 -3.81
N ASN A 39 10.00 -4.26 -2.93
CA ASN A 39 10.36 -5.68 -2.91
C ASN A 39 9.88 -6.36 -4.21
N ALA A 40 8.60 -6.20 -4.56
CA ALA A 40 8.03 -6.77 -5.78
C ALA A 40 8.79 -6.31 -7.05
N ALA A 41 9.17 -5.03 -7.12
CA ALA A 41 9.99 -4.51 -8.22
C ALA A 41 11.38 -5.13 -8.24
N SER A 42 12.04 -5.22 -7.08
CA SER A 42 13.41 -5.75 -6.95
C SER A 42 13.48 -7.24 -7.29
N ASP A 43 12.54 -8.04 -6.78
CA ASP A 43 12.49 -9.48 -6.99
C ASP A 43 12.13 -9.81 -8.44
N ALA A 44 11.21 -9.05 -9.03
CA ALA A 44 10.93 -9.16 -10.45
C ALA A 44 12.12 -8.75 -11.34
N ALA A 45 12.82 -7.68 -10.99
CA ALA A 45 14.03 -7.27 -11.72
C ALA A 45 15.15 -8.32 -11.60
N TYR A 46 15.29 -8.94 -10.43
CA TYR A 46 16.22 -10.04 -10.21
C TYR A 46 15.86 -11.28 -11.04
N ALA A 47 14.60 -11.69 -11.03
CA ALA A 47 14.09 -12.80 -11.84
C ALA A 47 14.32 -12.53 -13.33
N PHE A 48 13.95 -11.34 -13.81
CA PHE A 48 14.14 -10.92 -15.19
C PHE A 48 15.63 -10.94 -15.59
N GLY A 49 16.53 -10.39 -14.76
CA GLY A 49 17.97 -10.38 -15.06
C GLY A 49 18.60 -11.78 -15.17
N ARG A 50 18.07 -12.76 -14.44
CA ARG A 50 18.52 -14.16 -14.52
C ARG A 50 17.99 -14.88 -15.75
N THR A 51 16.71 -14.73 -16.05
CA THR A 51 16.01 -15.63 -16.99
C THR A 51 15.70 -14.97 -18.33
N ASN A 52 15.71 -13.63 -18.37
CA ASN A 52 15.21 -12.81 -19.47
C ASN A 52 13.76 -13.15 -19.84
N ASP A 53 12.98 -13.63 -18.86
CA ASP A 53 11.61 -14.08 -19.00
C ASP A 53 10.68 -13.15 -18.22
N ARG A 54 9.80 -12.46 -18.95
CA ARG A 54 8.84 -11.50 -18.39
C ARG A 54 7.77 -12.19 -17.55
N GLU A 55 7.41 -13.42 -17.88
CA GLU A 55 6.38 -14.16 -17.12
C GLU A 55 6.91 -14.52 -15.74
N GLN A 56 8.15 -15.01 -15.65
CA GLN A 56 8.78 -15.30 -14.36
C GLN A 56 8.96 -14.05 -13.49
N ALA A 57 9.29 -12.92 -14.11
CA ALA A 57 9.37 -11.64 -13.40
C ALA A 57 7.98 -11.18 -12.89
N TYR A 58 6.93 -11.37 -13.70
CA TYR A 58 5.56 -11.09 -13.28
C TYR A 58 5.15 -11.96 -12.09
N GLN A 59 5.42 -13.27 -12.13
CA GLN A 59 5.11 -14.19 -11.02
C GLN A 59 5.84 -13.81 -9.74
N ALA A 60 7.12 -13.40 -9.82
CA ALA A 60 7.87 -12.92 -8.66
C ALA A 60 7.24 -11.67 -8.03
N ALA A 61 6.82 -10.68 -8.84
CA ALA A 61 6.09 -9.51 -8.34
C ALA A 61 4.73 -9.88 -7.72
N LEU A 62 4.05 -10.89 -8.28
CA LEU A 62 2.75 -11.36 -7.82
C LEU A 62 2.84 -12.09 -6.46
N ASP A 63 3.88 -12.88 -6.25
CA ASP A 63 4.10 -13.61 -4.99
C ASP A 63 4.31 -12.63 -3.82
N ASP A 64 5.12 -11.59 -4.02
CA ASP A 64 5.38 -10.55 -3.02
C ASP A 64 4.12 -9.73 -2.68
N THR A 65 3.32 -9.38 -3.70
CA THR A 65 2.10 -8.59 -3.48
C THR A 65 1.02 -9.37 -2.74
N ASN A 66 0.84 -10.65 -3.08
CA ASN A 66 -0.17 -11.51 -2.45
C ASN A 66 0.13 -11.79 -0.96
N GLY A 67 1.41 -11.95 -0.61
CA GLY A 67 1.83 -12.19 0.78
C GLY A 67 1.39 -11.11 1.76
N ASP A 68 1.35 -9.85 1.30
CA ASP A 68 1.02 -8.68 2.12
C ASP A 68 -0.45 -8.24 2.03
N GLY A 69 -1.28 -8.96 1.26
CA GLY A 69 -2.66 -8.56 0.98
C GLY A 69 -2.75 -7.25 0.18
N ALA A 70 -1.70 -6.93 -0.58
CA ALA A 70 -1.72 -5.93 -1.62
C ALA A 70 -2.16 -6.57 -2.94
N LYS A 71 -2.54 -5.73 -3.91
CA LYS A 71 -2.90 -6.14 -5.25
C LYS A 71 -1.88 -5.59 -6.23
N LEU A 72 -1.43 -6.43 -7.15
CA LEU A 72 -0.68 -5.98 -8.32
C LEU A 72 -1.66 -5.38 -9.34
N ASP A 73 -1.58 -4.07 -9.57
CA ASP A 73 -2.45 -3.36 -10.52
C ASP A 73 -1.82 -3.27 -11.91
N GLU A 74 -0.50 -3.07 -11.97
CA GLU A 74 0.23 -2.92 -13.21
C GLU A 74 1.62 -3.53 -13.08
N PHE A 75 2.05 -4.21 -14.13
CA PHE A 75 3.40 -4.74 -14.26
C PHE A 75 3.85 -4.63 -15.71
N PHE A 76 5.05 -4.10 -15.94
CA PHE A 76 5.71 -4.19 -17.24
C PHE A 76 7.23 -4.04 -17.11
N VAL A 77 7.93 -4.51 -18.14
CA VAL A 77 9.38 -4.32 -18.31
C VAL A 77 9.59 -3.48 -19.55
N ASP A 78 10.28 -2.35 -19.41
CA ASP A 78 10.54 -1.46 -20.54
C ASP A 78 11.68 -1.95 -21.45
N ASP A 79 11.94 -1.23 -22.53
CA ASP A 79 12.97 -1.59 -23.52
C ASP A 79 14.39 -1.52 -22.96
N ALA A 80 14.60 -0.79 -21.86
CA ALA A 80 15.88 -0.75 -21.14
C ALA A 80 16.00 -1.89 -20.11
N GLY A 81 14.97 -2.74 -19.99
CA GLY A 81 14.92 -3.84 -19.03
C GLY A 81 14.53 -3.41 -17.62
N VAL A 82 14.10 -2.15 -17.41
CA VAL A 82 13.64 -1.69 -16.09
C VAL A 82 12.26 -2.25 -15.82
N VAL A 83 12.09 -2.83 -14.64
CA VAL A 83 10.80 -3.35 -14.19
C VAL A 83 10.01 -2.24 -13.52
N HIS A 84 8.75 -2.09 -13.89
CA HIS A 84 7.79 -1.16 -13.32
C HIS A 84 6.65 -1.93 -12.68
N VAL A 85 6.38 -1.63 -11.42
CA VAL A 85 5.34 -2.30 -10.63
C VAL A 85 4.45 -1.24 -9.98
N THR A 86 3.14 -1.34 -10.20
CA THR A 86 2.13 -0.55 -9.49
C THR A 86 1.31 -1.50 -8.62
N VAL A 87 1.25 -1.20 -7.32
CA VAL A 87 0.53 -1.99 -6.33
C VAL A 87 -0.52 -1.13 -5.62
N SER A 88 -1.59 -1.75 -5.17
CA SER A 88 -2.59 -1.11 -4.31
C SER A 88 -2.95 -1.90 -3.08
N LYS A 89 -3.34 -1.18 -2.03
CA LYS A 89 -3.88 -1.79 -0.81
C LYS A 89 -4.90 -0.87 -0.19
N ARG A 90 -5.99 -1.47 0.28
CA ARG A 90 -7.05 -0.75 0.98
C ARG A 90 -6.68 -0.61 2.46
N ALA A 91 -6.59 0.62 2.93
CA ALA A 91 -6.42 0.94 4.34
C ALA A 91 -7.69 0.61 5.14
N LYS A 92 -7.50 0.14 6.37
CA LYS A 92 -8.62 -0.15 7.28
C LYS A 92 -9.33 1.14 7.66
N SER A 93 -10.66 1.16 7.57
CA SER A 93 -11.48 2.23 8.11
C SER A 93 -12.75 1.59 8.69
N TYR A 94 -13.20 2.10 9.82
CA TYR A 94 -14.38 1.65 10.54
C TYR A 94 -15.58 2.57 10.30
N LEU A 95 -15.37 3.85 9.99
CA LEU A 95 -16.46 4.81 9.78
C LEU A 95 -16.37 5.58 8.46
N LEU A 96 -15.19 6.06 8.08
CA LEU A 96 -15.04 6.95 6.92
C LEU A 96 -15.09 6.23 5.56
N HIS A 97 -15.00 4.89 5.53
CA HIS A 97 -15.08 4.13 4.27
C HIS A 97 -16.46 4.17 3.59
N ASN A 98 -17.53 4.49 4.33
CA ASN A 98 -18.90 4.58 3.81
C ASN A 98 -19.18 5.93 3.14
N PHE A 99 -18.35 6.94 3.41
CA PHE A 99 -18.48 8.25 2.79
C PHE A 99 -17.74 8.26 1.46
N LYS A 100 -18.49 8.41 0.36
CA LYS A 100 -17.92 8.43 -1.00
C LYS A 100 -16.77 9.43 -1.18
N LYS A 101 -16.79 10.56 -0.45
CA LYS A 101 -15.76 11.61 -0.52
C LYS A 101 -14.40 11.18 0.06
N THR A 102 -14.37 10.25 1.01
CA THR A 102 -13.15 9.82 1.70
C THR A 102 -12.66 8.46 1.23
N ARG A 103 -13.50 7.68 0.51
CA ARG A 103 -13.16 6.34 0.06
C ARG A 103 -11.85 6.25 -0.73
N GLY A 104 -11.59 7.21 -1.63
CA GLY A 104 -10.35 7.24 -2.43
C GLY A 104 -9.09 7.49 -1.60
N TRP A 105 -9.19 8.10 -0.41
CA TRP A 105 -8.06 8.24 0.49
C TRP A 105 -7.67 6.89 1.13
N TYR A 106 -8.63 5.98 1.29
CA TYR A 106 -8.36 4.65 1.84
C TYR A 106 -7.87 3.65 0.79
N GLU A 107 -7.83 4.02 -0.48
CA GLU A 107 -7.26 3.20 -1.55
C GLU A 107 -5.87 3.75 -1.88
N VAL A 108 -4.85 3.11 -1.31
CA VAL A 108 -3.48 3.56 -1.47
C VAL A 108 -2.89 2.85 -2.68
N HIS A 109 -2.32 3.61 -3.60
CA HIS A 109 -1.57 3.11 -4.75
C HIS A 109 -0.13 3.59 -4.65
N LEU A 110 0.82 2.72 -4.97
CA LEU A 110 2.23 3.06 -5.06
C LEU A 110 2.85 2.40 -6.27
N ARG A 111 3.81 3.11 -6.86
CA ARG A 111 4.61 2.63 -7.98
C ARG A 111 6.06 2.57 -7.56
N ALA A 112 6.71 1.47 -7.87
CA ALA A 112 8.13 1.28 -7.70
C ALA A 112 8.75 0.77 -9.00
N THR A 113 10.05 0.98 -9.14
CA THR A 113 10.83 0.55 -10.30
C THR A 113 12.15 -0.02 -9.86
N ALA A 114 12.64 -1.05 -10.52
CA ALA A 114 13.95 -1.63 -10.25
C ALA A 114 14.66 -2.02 -11.55
N GLN A 115 15.98 -1.86 -11.53
CA GLN A 115 16.85 -2.29 -12.62
C GLN A 115 17.38 -3.70 -12.33
N PRO A 116 17.48 -4.58 -13.34
CA PRO A 116 18.15 -5.86 -13.19
C PRO A 116 19.61 -5.63 -12.80
N ALA A 117 20.12 -6.42 -11.86
CA ALA A 117 21.55 -6.37 -11.53
C ALA A 117 22.38 -6.68 -12.79
N SER A 118 23.30 -5.80 -13.13
CA SER A 118 24.25 -6.01 -14.23
C SER A 118 25.05 -7.29 -13.96
N ARG A 119 25.04 -8.22 -14.92
CA ARG A 119 25.85 -9.45 -14.88
C ARG A 119 27.34 -9.15 -14.85
#